data_AF-A0A414TB40-F1
#
_entry.id   AF-A0A414TB40-F1
#
_cell.length_a   1.000
_cell.length_b   1.000
_cell.length_c   1.000
_cell.angle_alpha   90.00
_cell.angle_beta   90.00
_cell.angle_gamma   90.00
#
_symmetry.space_group_name_H-M   'P 1'
#
loop_
_entity.id
_entity.type
_entity.pdbx_description
1 polymer ?
#
loop_
_entity_poly.entity_id
_entity_poly.type
_entity_poly.pdbx_seq_one_letter_code
_entity_poly.pdbx_strand_id
1 'polypeptide(L)'
;MARQSRQPSGTGIYHVMMRGINHQNIFEEHEDYSYNKLNDLVNIPLSDDVACLDIEDTSKGRPSDNQVMLLIKEKTGVMNSSAFQQLPKETKRSVLIELKGMRASFRQLERLTGIGKSMIFRM
;
A
#
# COMPACT_ATOMS: atom_id res chain seq x y z
N MET A 1 3.71 0.35 -22.24
CA MET A 1 3.28 -0.92 -22.87
C MET A 1 2.55 -1.77 -21.85
N ALA A 2 1.44 -2.40 -22.24
CA ALA A 2 0.71 -3.32 -21.37
C ALA A 2 1.57 -4.57 -21.10
N ARG A 3 1.53 -5.11 -19.87
CA ARG A 3 2.19 -6.39 -19.57
C ARG A 3 1.52 -7.49 -20.38
N GLN A 4 2.30 -8.23 -21.17
CA GLN A 4 1.87 -9.48 -21.77
C GLN A 4 2.19 -10.66 -20.85
N SER A 5 1.42 -11.74 -20.99
CA SER A 5 1.69 -12.99 -20.28
C SER A 5 3.08 -13.52 -20.65
N ARG A 6 3.76 -14.14 -19.68
CA ARG A 6 5.05 -14.79 -19.92
C ARG A 6 4.81 -16.06 -20.74
N GLN A 7 5.64 -16.27 -21.77
CA GLN A 7 5.63 -17.52 -22.52
C GLN A 7 6.25 -18.64 -21.65
N PRO A 8 5.63 -19.84 -21.59
CA PRO A 8 6.20 -20.97 -20.87
C PRO A 8 7.51 -21.43 -21.53
N SER A 9 8.42 -21.96 -20.72
CA SER A 9 9.68 -22.50 -21.23
C SER A 9 9.43 -23.78 -22.01
N GLY A 10 9.98 -23.89 -23.24
CA GLY A 10 9.89 -25.09 -24.06
C GLY A 10 10.60 -26.32 -23.47
N THR A 11 11.51 -26.12 -22.51
CA THR A 11 12.22 -27.21 -21.81
C THR A 11 11.48 -27.72 -20.58
N GLY A 12 10.43 -27.04 -20.12
CA GLY A 12 9.77 -27.32 -18.84
C GLY A 12 10.60 -26.95 -17.60
N ILE A 13 11.83 -26.45 -17.76
CA ILE A 13 12.69 -26.00 -16.67
C ILE A 13 12.36 -24.53 -16.37
N TYR A 14 11.99 -24.24 -15.13
CA TYR A 14 11.69 -22.89 -14.64
C TYR A 14 12.80 -22.42 -13.71
N HIS A 15 13.31 -21.21 -13.94
CA HIS A 15 14.18 -20.54 -12.97
C HIS A 15 13.34 -19.98 -11.83
N VAL A 16 13.24 -20.71 -10.73
CA VAL A 16 12.66 -20.22 -9.49
C VAL A 16 13.75 -19.44 -8.75
N MET A 17 13.53 -18.14 -8.56
CA MET A 17 14.40 -17.35 -7.70
C MET A 17 13.98 -17.60 -6.25
N MET A 18 14.86 -18.24 -5.47
CA MET A 18 14.64 -18.49 -4.04
C MET A 18 14.96 -17.22 -3.22
N ARG A 19 14.29 -16.10 -3.52
CA ARG A 19 14.47 -14.82 -2.82
C ARG A 19 13.14 -14.09 -2.65
N GLY A 20 12.92 -13.56 -1.46
CA GLY A 20 11.72 -12.82 -1.10
C GLY A 20 11.71 -11.41 -1.69
N ILE A 21 10.66 -10.66 -1.35
CA ILE A 21 10.59 -9.23 -1.67
C ILE A 21 11.82 -8.52 -1.10
N ASN A 22 12.39 -7.56 -1.84
CA ASN A 22 13.60 -6.83 -1.46
C ASN A 22 14.82 -7.70 -1.13
N HIS A 23 14.97 -8.87 -1.77
CA HIS A 23 16.08 -9.81 -1.54
C HIS A 23 16.13 -10.40 -0.13
N GLN A 24 15.02 -10.41 0.60
CA GLN A 24 14.94 -11.05 1.91
C GLN A 24 15.01 -12.58 1.78
N ASN A 25 15.55 -13.26 2.79
CA ASN A 25 15.49 -14.71 2.87
C ASN A 25 14.03 -15.13 3.06
N ILE A 26 13.58 -16.11 2.26
CA ILE A 26 12.22 -16.69 2.39
C ILE A 26 12.20 -17.78 3.47
N PHE A 27 13.31 -18.50 3.60
CA PHE A 27 13.47 -19.63 4.50
C PHE A 27 14.49 -19.21 5.55
N GLU A 28 14.08 -19.22 6.81
CA GLU A 28 14.93 -18.83 7.94
C GLU A 28 15.53 -20.06 8.62
N GLU A 29 14.82 -21.19 8.55
CA GLU A 29 15.21 -22.45 9.18
C GLU A 29 15.47 -23.55 8.13
N HIS A 30 16.34 -24.51 8.47
CA HIS A 30 16.67 -25.60 7.53
C HIS A 30 15.45 -26.48 7.21
N GLU A 31 14.49 -26.58 8.13
CA GLU A 31 13.26 -27.35 8.01
C GLU A 31 12.26 -26.73 7.01
N ASP A 32 12.39 -25.43 6.73
CA ASP A 32 11.52 -24.73 5.78
C ASP A 32 11.74 -25.18 4.33
N TYR A 33 12.91 -25.76 4.04
CA TYR A 33 13.23 -26.35 2.74
C TYR A 33 12.60 -27.73 2.53
N SER A 34 11.95 -28.31 3.56
CA SER A 34 11.36 -29.64 3.46
C SER A 34 10.15 -29.64 2.53
N TYR A 35 10.09 -30.64 1.65
CA TYR A 35 8.99 -30.80 0.69
C TYR A 35 7.62 -30.83 1.38
N ASN A 36 7.52 -31.49 2.54
CA ASN A 36 6.28 -31.61 3.28
C ASN A 36 5.78 -30.25 3.76
N LYS A 37 6.64 -29.43 4.37
CA LYS A 37 6.28 -28.10 4.86
C LYS A 37 5.90 -27.15 3.71
N LEU A 38 6.59 -27.24 2.57
CA LEU A 38 6.22 -26.50 1.36
C LEU A 38 4.87 -26.96 0.77
N ASN A 39 4.63 -28.27 0.73
CA ASN A 39 3.39 -28.83 0.24
C ASN A 39 2.20 -28.41 1.12
N ASP A 40 2.40 -28.35 2.42
CA ASP A 40 1.42 -27.88 3.39
C ASP A 40 1.10 -26.40 3.18
N LEU A 41 2.12 -25.54 3.02
CA LEU A 41 1.92 -24.10 2.72
C LEU A 41 1.13 -23.82 1.44
N VAL A 42 1.22 -24.72 0.43
CA VAL A 42 0.54 -24.54 -0.86
C VAL A 42 -0.90 -25.06 -0.82
N ASN A 43 -1.15 -26.16 -0.11
CA ASN A 43 -2.41 -26.88 -0.20
C ASN A 43 -3.33 -26.70 1.01
N ILE A 44 -2.81 -26.21 2.13
CA ILE A 44 -3.63 -25.95 3.32
C ILE A 44 -4.26 -24.56 3.17
N PRO A 45 -5.61 -24.46 3.12
CA PRO A 45 -6.28 -23.17 3.10
C PRO A 45 -5.99 -22.42 4.40
N LEU A 46 -5.66 -21.13 4.28
CA LEU A 46 -5.56 -20.22 5.42
C LEU A 46 -6.95 -20.06 6.06
N SER A 47 -6.99 -19.85 7.38
CA SER A 47 -8.25 -19.55 8.06
C SER A 47 -8.74 -18.14 7.72
N ASP A 48 -10.05 -17.93 7.77
CA ASP A 48 -10.69 -16.67 7.37
C ASP A 48 -10.35 -15.48 8.30
N ASP A 49 -9.82 -15.76 9.49
CA ASP A 49 -9.37 -14.78 10.49
C ASP A 49 -7.91 -14.35 10.30
N VAL A 50 -7.17 -14.93 9.34
CA VAL A 50 -5.80 -14.51 9.04
C VAL A 50 -5.80 -13.11 8.43
N ALA A 51 -5.22 -12.16 9.17
CA ALA A 51 -4.95 -10.83 8.64
C ALA A 51 -3.85 -10.90 7.58
N CYS A 52 -4.21 -10.67 6.32
CA CYS A 52 -3.23 -10.56 5.24
C CYS A 52 -2.45 -9.23 5.37
N LEU A 53 -1.13 -9.31 5.23
CA LEU A 53 -0.27 -8.13 5.08
C LEU A 53 -0.79 -7.29 3.90
N ASP A 54 -0.96 -5.99 4.14
CA ASP A 54 -1.45 -4.99 3.18
C ASP A 54 -2.91 -5.18 2.69
N ILE A 55 -3.68 -6.14 3.22
CA ILE A 55 -5.14 -6.19 3.02
C ILE A 55 -5.79 -5.51 4.22
N GLU A 56 -5.93 -4.22 4.06
CA GLU A 56 -6.57 -3.31 4.99
C GLU A 56 -8.10 -3.57 5.03
N ASP A 57 -8.67 -3.86 6.22
CA ASP A 57 -10.09 -4.16 6.50
C ASP A 57 -11.08 -3.51 5.50
N THR A 58 -11.63 -4.28 4.57
CA THR A 58 -12.37 -3.77 3.39
C THR A 58 -13.63 -2.97 3.75
N SER A 59 -14.08 -3.04 5.01
CA SER A 59 -15.23 -2.28 5.53
C SER A 59 -15.06 -0.76 5.43
N LYS A 60 -13.82 -0.25 5.55
CA LYS A 60 -13.52 1.19 5.40
C LYS A 60 -12.98 1.44 4.00
N GLY A 61 -13.90 1.66 3.07
CA GLY A 61 -13.60 2.01 1.69
C GLY A 61 -12.75 3.29 1.59
N ARG A 62 -11.89 3.33 0.58
CA ARG A 62 -11.01 4.47 0.33
C ARG A 62 -11.81 5.71 -0.12
N PRO A 63 -11.53 6.90 0.43
CA PRO A 63 -12.26 8.10 0.05
C PRO A 63 -11.96 8.52 -1.39
N SER A 64 -13.00 8.99 -2.08
CA SER A 64 -12.88 9.65 -3.38
C SER A 64 -12.18 11.00 -3.28
N ASP A 65 -11.65 11.50 -4.40
CA ASP A 65 -11.01 12.83 -4.46
C ASP A 65 -11.96 13.94 -3.95
N ASN A 66 -13.26 13.83 -4.24
CA ASN A 66 -14.27 14.78 -3.76
C ASN A 66 -14.44 14.75 -2.23
N GLN A 67 -14.44 13.56 -1.62
CA GLN A 67 -14.53 13.43 -0.16
C GLN A 67 -13.30 14.02 0.53
N VAL A 68 -12.11 13.78 -0.03
CA VAL A 68 -10.87 14.39 0.48
C VAL A 68 -10.92 15.91 0.36
N MET A 69 -11.34 16.43 -0.79
CA MET A 69 -11.47 17.88 -1.00
C MET A 69 -12.49 18.53 -0.08
N LEU A 70 -13.63 17.87 0.17
CA LEU A 70 -14.65 18.36 1.08
C LEU A 70 -14.11 18.51 2.50
N LEU A 71 -13.37 17.49 2.99
CA LEU A 71 -12.78 17.53 4.32
C LEU A 71 -11.67 18.58 4.45
N ILE A 72 -10.83 18.72 3.42
CA ILE A 72 -9.82 19.80 3.38
C ILE A 72 -10.51 21.16 3.48
N LYS A 73 -11.58 21.37 2.70
CA LYS A 73 -12.35 22.62 2.71
C LYS A 73 -13.02 22.86 4.07
N GLU A 74 -13.61 21.83 4.68
CA GLU A 74 -14.25 21.93 6.00
C GLU A 74 -13.26 22.32 7.10
N LYS A 75 -12.07 21.71 7.12
CA LYS A 75 -11.09 21.91 8.19
C LYS A 75 -10.25 23.17 8.03
N THR A 76 -10.00 23.60 6.80
CA THR A 76 -9.03 24.68 6.52
C THR A 76 -9.62 25.86 5.76
N GLY A 77 -10.81 25.72 5.18
CA GLY A 77 -11.42 26.71 4.30
C GLY A 77 -10.77 26.82 2.91
N VAL A 78 -9.68 26.09 2.64
CA VAL A 78 -8.96 26.22 1.36
C VAL A 78 -9.55 25.32 0.28
N MET A 79 -9.43 25.77 -0.98
CA MET A 79 -10.00 25.08 -2.15
C MET A 79 -8.98 24.61 -3.17
N ASN A 80 -7.70 24.97 -3.00
CA ASN A 80 -6.66 24.61 -3.95
C ASN A 80 -5.36 24.22 -3.22
N SER A 81 -4.49 23.52 -3.94
CA SER A 81 -3.23 23.00 -3.43
C SER A 81 -2.27 24.09 -2.98
N SER A 82 -2.18 25.21 -3.72
CA SER A 82 -1.32 26.34 -3.37
C SER A 82 -1.71 26.96 -2.02
N ALA A 83 -3.00 27.22 -1.81
CA ALA A 83 -3.52 27.73 -0.55
C ALA A 83 -3.30 26.73 0.60
N PHE A 84 -3.46 25.42 0.34
CA PHE A 84 -3.15 24.40 1.33
C PHE A 84 -1.66 24.41 1.73
N GLN A 85 -0.74 24.59 0.77
CA GLN A 85 0.70 24.65 1.07
C GLN A 85 1.08 25.85 1.95
N GLN A 86 0.38 26.97 1.81
CA GLN A 86 0.62 28.18 2.59
C GLN A 86 0.13 28.09 4.04
N LEU A 87 -0.65 27.06 4.39
CA LEU A 87 -1.11 26.85 5.75
C LEU A 87 0.05 26.63 6.74
N PRO A 88 -0.16 26.93 8.03
CA PRO A 88 0.79 26.62 9.09
C PRO A 88 1.14 25.12 9.12
N LYS A 89 2.39 24.82 9.49
CA LYS A 89 2.91 23.44 9.52
C LYS A 89 2.07 22.51 10.39
N GLU A 90 1.61 23.00 11.54
CA GLU A 90 0.79 22.22 12.48
C GLU A 90 -0.59 21.89 11.89
N THR A 91 -1.25 22.87 11.27
CA THR A 91 -2.54 22.67 10.61
C THR A 91 -2.42 21.65 9.47
N LYS A 92 -1.39 21.77 8.62
CA LYS A 92 -1.13 20.80 7.55
C LYS A 92 -0.92 19.39 8.09
N ARG A 93 -0.16 19.24 9.19
CA ARG A 93 0.10 17.95 9.82
C ARG A 93 -1.18 17.32 10.36
N SER A 94 -1.98 18.08 11.10
CA SER A 94 -3.24 17.58 11.66
C SER A 94 -4.20 17.06 10.58
N VAL A 95 -4.38 17.82 9.50
CA VAL A 95 -5.27 17.43 8.39
C VAL A 95 -4.73 16.21 7.64
N LEU A 96 -3.42 16.12 7.40
CA LEU A 96 -2.82 14.95 6.73
C LEU A 96 -2.91 13.68 7.57
N ILE A 97 -2.80 13.77 8.90
CA ILE A 97 -2.98 12.63 9.81
C ILE A 97 -4.44 12.15 9.76
N GLU A 98 -5.40 13.06 9.77
CA GLU A 98 -6.83 12.72 9.66
C GLU A 98 -7.14 12.07 8.30
N LEU A 99 -6.60 12.62 7.22
CA LEU A 99 -6.73 12.05 5.87
C LEU A 99 -6.08 10.66 5.73
N LYS A 100 -4.95 10.44 6.40
CA LYS A 100 -4.32 9.11 6.53
C LYS A 100 -5.22 8.14 7.30
N GLY A 101 -5.84 8.60 8.40
CA GLY A 101 -6.78 7.79 9.19
C GLY A 101 -8.01 7.36 8.39
N MET A 102 -8.42 8.16 7.40
CA MET A 102 -9.47 7.80 6.44
C MET A 102 -8.95 7.02 5.23
N ARG A 103 -7.69 6.57 5.21
CA ARG A 103 -7.10 5.74 4.13
C ARG A 103 -6.97 6.43 2.77
N ALA A 104 -6.90 7.76 2.73
CA ALA A 104 -6.54 8.45 1.50
C ALA A 104 -5.08 8.12 1.13
N SER A 105 -4.78 7.61 -0.07
CA SER A 105 -3.37 7.29 -0.35
C SER A 105 -2.54 8.51 -0.60
N PHE A 106 -1.23 8.35 -0.39
CA PHE A 106 -0.22 9.36 -0.62
C PHE A 106 -0.28 10.02 -2.00
N ARG A 107 -0.62 9.30 -3.08
CA ARG A 107 -0.74 9.91 -4.42
C ARG A 107 -1.92 10.87 -4.54
N GLN A 108 -3.02 10.54 -3.87
CA GLN A 108 -4.23 11.36 -3.85
C GLN A 108 -3.97 12.63 -3.04
N LEU A 109 -3.34 12.46 -1.88
CA LEU A 109 -2.90 13.59 -1.05
C LEU A 109 -1.88 14.47 -1.78
N GLU A 110 -0.90 13.89 -2.46
CA GLU A 110 0.10 14.62 -3.26
C GLU A 110 -0.56 15.46 -4.35
N ARG A 111 -1.53 14.91 -5.08
CA ARG A 111 -2.27 15.64 -6.12
C ARG A 111 -3.13 16.78 -5.56
N LEU A 112 -3.82 16.56 -4.43
CA LEU A 112 -4.79 17.52 -3.90
C LEU A 112 -4.15 18.59 -3.00
N THR A 113 -3.11 18.22 -2.25
CA THR A 113 -2.42 19.13 -1.31
C THR A 113 -1.13 19.73 -1.89
N GLY A 114 -0.59 19.15 -2.96
CA GLY A 114 0.69 19.55 -3.54
C GLY A 114 1.91 19.18 -2.68
N ILE A 115 1.74 18.40 -1.61
CA ILE A 115 2.85 17.97 -0.75
C ILE A 115 3.41 16.65 -1.29
N GLY A 116 4.72 16.57 -1.48
CA GLY A 116 5.35 15.37 -2.00
C GLY A 116 5.06 14.13 -1.14
N LYS A 117 4.78 13.00 -1.78
CA LYS A 117 4.44 11.73 -1.10
C LYS A 117 5.46 11.31 -0.05
N SER A 118 6.75 11.63 -0.26
CA SER A 118 7.83 11.29 0.66
C SER A 118 7.80 12.11 1.95
N MET A 119 7.27 13.34 1.91
CA MET A 119 7.00 14.12 3.12
C MET A 119 5.80 13.55 3.85
N ILE A 120 4.71 13.28 3.13
CA ILE A 120 3.48 12.72 3.71
C ILE A 120 3.75 11.37 4.40
N PHE A 121 4.59 10.53 3.78
CA PHE A 121 4.97 9.24 4.36
C PHE A 121 5.68 9.39 5.72
N ARG A 122 6.53 10.40 5.89
CA ARG A 122 7.33 10.62 7.12
C ARG A 122 6.58 11.31 8.27
N MET A 123 5.36 11.81 8.02
CA MET A 123 4.54 12.55 9.01
C MET A 123 3.75 11.62 9.91
#